data_AF-A0A4Y8CEK8-F1
#
_entry.id   AF-A0A4Y8CEK8-F1
#
_cell.length_a   1.000
_cell.length_b   1.000
_cell.length_c   1.000
_cell.angle_alpha   90.00
_cell.angle_beta   90.00
_cell.angle_gamma   90.00
#
_symmetry.space_group_name_H-M   'P 1'
#
loop_
_entity.id
_entity.type
_entity.pdbx_description
1 polymer ?
#
loop_
_entity_poly.entity_id
_entity_poly.type
_entity_poly.pdbx_seq_one_letter_code
_entity_poly.pdbx_strand_id
1 'polypeptide(L)'
;MIMVFLIISSIIVAIILGYITRHNVGIFAMIFAYVIGAFFMDLAPKKIIAFWPISIFFVIFAVSLFYNFATVNGTLEKLAGHLMYRFANHPYLLPFVIFVVSAIIAALGAGFYTVLAFMAPLTFLLCDKIGLSKIAGAMAINYGALGGANFMTSQSGI
;
A
#
# COMPACT_ATOMS: atom_id res chain seq x y z
N MET A 1 -18.10 -24.90 -2.03
CA MET A 1 -17.62 -25.04 -0.65
C MET A 1 -16.20 -25.63 -0.59
N ILE A 2 -15.92 -26.78 -1.22
CA ILE A 2 -14.57 -27.38 -1.29
C ILE A 2 -13.49 -26.43 -1.84
N MET A 3 -13.77 -25.72 -2.94
CA MET A 3 -12.80 -24.81 -3.58
C MET A 3 -12.36 -23.67 -2.67
N VAL A 4 -13.30 -23.06 -1.95
CA VAL A 4 -13.01 -21.96 -1.02
C VAL A 4 -12.09 -22.44 0.10
N PHE A 5 -12.33 -23.64 0.62
CA PHE A 5 -11.47 -24.25 1.65
C PHE A 5 -10.05 -24.51 1.11
N LEU A 6 -9.93 -24.95 -0.15
CA LEU A 6 -8.66 -25.19 -0.81
C LEU A 6 -7.87 -23.87 -1.02
N ILE A 7 -8.55 -22.80 -1.42
CA ILE A 7 -7.93 -21.47 -1.55
C ILE A 7 -7.48 -20.93 -0.19
N ILE A 8 -8.35 -20.98 0.83
CA ILE A 8 -8.03 -20.49 2.18
C ILE A 8 -6.87 -21.29 2.78
N SER A 9 -6.90 -22.61 2.70
CA SER A 9 -5.80 -23.46 3.19
C SER A 9 -4.49 -23.18 2.45
N SER A 10 -4.53 -22.94 1.14
CA SER A 10 -3.33 -22.58 0.37
C SER A 10 -2.76 -21.23 0.78
N ILE A 11 -3.60 -20.24 1.09
CA ILE A 11 -3.15 -18.94 1.64
C ILE A 11 -2.48 -19.14 3.00
N ILE A 12 -3.09 -19.93 3.89
CA ILE A 12 -2.53 -20.22 5.22
C ILE A 12 -1.16 -20.91 5.07
N VAL A 13 -1.07 -21.92 4.21
CA VAL A 13 0.17 -22.65 3.94
C VAL A 13 1.24 -21.72 3.34
N ALA A 14 0.87 -20.83 2.41
CA ALA A 14 1.80 -19.84 1.85
C ALA A 14 2.39 -18.92 2.93
N ILE A 15 1.56 -18.46 3.86
CA ILE A 15 1.99 -17.59 4.97
C ILE A 15 2.91 -18.37 5.92
N ILE A 16 2.54 -19.59 6.32
CA ILE A 16 3.35 -20.43 7.20
C ILE A 16 4.70 -20.74 6.55
N LEU A 17 4.70 -21.16 5.28
CA LEU A 17 5.92 -21.45 4.54
C LEU A 17 6.80 -20.21 4.43
N GLY A 18 6.24 -19.05 4.08
CA GLY A 18 7.02 -17.80 4.02
C GLY A 18 7.60 -17.40 5.37
N TYR A 19 6.87 -17.63 6.48
CA TYR A 19 7.38 -17.37 7.82
C TYR A 19 8.53 -18.31 8.22
N ILE A 20 8.38 -19.62 7.98
CA ILE A 20 9.40 -20.63 8.32
C ILE A 20 10.65 -20.46 7.45
N THR A 21 10.47 -20.36 6.13
CA THR A 21 11.59 -20.26 5.19
C THR A 21 12.19 -18.86 5.12
N ARG A 22 11.55 -17.83 5.72
CA ARG A 22 11.92 -16.41 5.59
C ARG A 22 12.02 -15.89 4.15
N HIS A 23 11.36 -16.58 3.21
CA HIS A 23 11.26 -16.14 1.82
C HIS A 23 9.97 -15.34 1.61
N ASN A 24 9.88 -14.61 0.49
CA ASN A 24 8.72 -13.79 0.18
C ASN A 24 7.45 -14.66 0.01
N VAL A 25 6.47 -14.46 0.89
CA VAL A 25 5.16 -15.13 0.88
C VAL A 25 4.47 -15.03 -0.48
N GLY A 26 4.66 -13.91 -1.19
CA GLY A 26 4.08 -13.67 -2.50
C GLY A 26 4.55 -14.67 -3.57
N ILE A 27 5.78 -15.17 -3.49
CA ILE A 27 6.29 -16.18 -4.43
C ILE A 27 5.54 -17.49 -4.24
N PHE A 28 5.37 -17.94 -2.99
CA PHE A 28 4.58 -19.13 -2.69
C PHE A 28 3.12 -18.96 -3.10
N ALA A 29 2.53 -17.80 -2.84
CA ALA A 29 1.16 -17.49 -3.25
C ALA A 29 0.98 -17.56 -4.77
N MET A 30 1.95 -17.08 -5.56
CA MET A 30 1.92 -17.19 -7.03
C MET A 30 1.98 -18.65 -7.50
N ILE A 31 2.82 -19.48 -6.88
CA ILE A 31 2.90 -20.92 -7.19
C ILE A 31 1.57 -21.60 -6.88
N PHE A 32 0.99 -21.37 -5.70
CA PHE A 32 -0.31 -21.94 -5.35
C PHE A 32 -1.45 -21.43 -6.24
N ALA A 33 -1.45 -20.15 -6.60
CA ALA A 33 -2.43 -19.60 -7.53
C ALA A 33 -2.37 -20.28 -8.90
N TYR A 34 -1.16 -20.58 -9.40
CA TYR A 34 -0.97 -21.34 -10.63
C TYR A 34 -1.47 -22.78 -10.49
N VAL A 35 -1.11 -23.48 -9.41
CA VAL A 35 -1.53 -24.87 -9.17
C VAL A 35 -3.06 -24.98 -9.09
N ILE A 36 -3.71 -24.12 -8.30
CA ILE A 36 -5.15 -24.13 -8.12
C ILE A 36 -5.86 -23.72 -9.41
N GLY A 37 -5.42 -22.63 -10.05
CA GLY A 37 -6.04 -22.12 -11.26
C GLY A 37 -5.93 -23.08 -12.44
N ALA A 38 -4.74 -23.67 -12.66
CA ALA A 38 -4.51 -24.52 -13.83
C ALA A 38 -5.07 -25.94 -13.63
N PHE A 39 -4.87 -26.56 -12.46
CA PHE A 39 -5.23 -27.97 -12.25
C PHE A 39 -6.62 -28.18 -11.64
N PHE A 40 -7.11 -27.26 -10.81
CA PHE A 40 -8.41 -27.42 -10.13
C PHE A 40 -9.53 -26.59 -10.76
N MET A 41 -9.21 -25.51 -11.47
CA MET A 41 -10.18 -24.63 -12.12
C MET A 41 -10.16 -24.68 -13.65
N ASP A 42 -9.27 -25.49 -14.24
CA ASP A 42 -9.07 -25.65 -15.70
C ASP A 42 -8.91 -24.31 -16.43
N LEU A 43 -8.27 -23.34 -15.76
CA LEU A 43 -8.00 -22.03 -16.32
C LEU A 43 -6.70 -22.07 -17.12
N ALA A 44 -6.75 -21.54 -18.35
CA ALA A 44 -5.54 -21.32 -19.13
C ALA A 44 -4.55 -20.43 -18.35
N PRO A 45 -3.23 -20.73 -18.35
CA PRO A 45 -2.20 -19.94 -17.65
C PRO A 45 -2.28 -18.43 -17.89
N LYS A 46 -2.63 -18.02 -19.12
CA LYS A 46 -2.82 -16.61 -19.48
C LYS A 46 -3.89 -15.92 -18.65
N LYS A 47 -5.00 -16.61 -18.33
CA LYS A 47 -6.08 -16.05 -17.48
C LYS A 47 -5.63 -15.91 -16.03
N ILE A 48 -4.84 -16.86 -15.52
CA ILE A 48 -4.31 -16.81 -14.15
C ILE A 48 -3.38 -15.60 -13.99
N ILE A 49 -2.46 -15.41 -14.95
CA ILE A 49 -1.53 -14.26 -14.96
C ILE A 49 -2.29 -12.93 -15.08
N ALA A 50 -3.40 -12.89 -15.82
CA ALA A 50 -4.22 -11.69 -15.97
C ALA A 50 -4.87 -11.22 -14.65
N PHE A 51 -4.99 -12.09 -13.64
CA PHE A 51 -5.46 -11.69 -12.29
C PHE A 51 -4.36 -11.04 -11.45
N TRP A 52 -3.11 -11.02 -11.89
CA TRP A 52 -2.03 -10.37 -11.15
C TRP A 52 -2.17 -8.84 -11.27
N PRO A 53 -2.19 -8.09 -10.14
CA PRO A 53 -2.44 -6.65 -10.15
C PRO A 53 -1.19 -5.85 -10.57
N ILE A 54 -0.88 -5.90 -11.86
CA ILE A 54 0.30 -5.28 -12.48
C ILE A 54 0.39 -3.78 -12.17
N SER A 55 -0.73 -3.06 -12.23
CA SER A 55 -0.75 -1.62 -11.95
C SER A 55 -0.32 -1.30 -10.51
N ILE A 56 -0.81 -2.05 -9.53
CA ILE A 56 -0.45 -1.85 -8.11
C ILE A 56 1.04 -2.18 -7.91
N PHE A 57 1.51 -3.27 -8.53
CA PHE A 57 2.93 -3.65 -8.48
C PHE A 57 3.84 -2.54 -9.00
N PHE A 58 3.57 -2.02 -10.21
CA PHE A 58 4.40 -0.96 -10.80
C PHE A 58 4.36 0.34 -10.01
N VAL A 59 3.22 0.67 -9.42
CA VAL A 59 3.10 1.84 -8.54
C VAL A 59 3.98 1.69 -7.30
N ILE A 60 3.86 0.57 -6.58
CA ILE A 60 4.69 0.33 -5.37
C ILE A 60 6.17 0.31 -5.75
N PHE A 61 6.52 -0.34 -6.87
CA PHE A 61 7.88 -0.41 -7.37
C PHE A 61 8.45 0.98 -7.70
N ALA A 62 7.73 1.78 -8.49
CA ALA A 62 8.16 3.11 -8.89
C ALA A 62 8.30 4.05 -7.68
N VAL A 63 7.29 4.06 -6.80
CA VAL A 63 7.34 4.85 -5.56
C VAL A 63 8.54 4.44 -4.72
N SER A 64 8.78 3.14 -4.53
CA SER A 64 9.93 2.67 -3.75
C SER A 64 11.26 3.10 -4.35
N LEU A 65 11.37 3.04 -5.69
CA LEU A 65 12.56 3.47 -6.42
C LEU A 65 12.82 4.98 -6.26
N PHE A 66 11.80 5.82 -6.51
CA PHE A 66 11.91 7.28 -6.38
C PHE A 66 12.10 7.71 -4.92
N TYR A 67 11.43 7.04 -3.99
CA TYR A 67 11.60 7.26 -2.56
C TYR A 67 13.06 7.03 -2.16
N ASN A 68 13.66 5.93 -2.60
CA ASN A 68 15.06 5.64 -2.30
C ASN A 68 15.99 6.77 -2.79
N PHE A 69 15.78 7.26 -4.01
CA PHE A 69 16.55 8.40 -4.53
C PHE A 69 16.35 9.69 -3.71
N ALA A 70 15.11 9.98 -3.30
CA ALA A 70 14.79 11.16 -2.49
C ALA A 70 15.38 11.09 -1.07
N THR A 71 15.45 9.89 -0.49
CA THR A 71 16.07 9.61 0.82
C THR A 71 17.59 9.72 0.73
N VAL A 72 18.24 9.10 -0.27
CA VAL A 72 19.71 9.15 -0.39
C VAL A 72 20.21 10.59 -0.61
N ASN A 73 19.48 11.41 -1.35
CA ASN A 73 19.84 12.81 -1.59
C ASN A 73 19.40 13.79 -0.47
N GLY A 74 18.72 13.31 0.57
CA GLY A 74 18.30 14.15 1.70
C GLY A 74 17.09 15.06 1.43
N THR A 75 16.48 14.99 0.25
CA THR A 75 15.34 15.83 -0.14
C THR A 75 14.14 15.53 0.74
N LEU A 76 13.91 14.25 1.03
CA LEU A 76 12.79 13.82 1.82
C LEU A 76 12.92 14.27 3.28
N GLU A 77 14.13 14.23 3.84
CA GLU A 77 14.47 14.68 5.18
C GLU A 77 14.28 16.19 5.34
N LYS A 78 14.66 16.97 4.31
CA LYS A 78 14.45 18.44 4.28
C LYS A 78 12.98 18.81 4.14
N LEU A 79 12.24 18.09 3.29
CA LEU A 79 10.79 18.28 3.13
C LEU A 79 10.05 17.94 4.43
N ALA A 80 10.38 16.79 5.03
CA ALA A 80 9.84 16.39 6.32
C ALA A 80 10.18 17.41 7.41
N GLY A 81 11.42 17.93 7.44
CA GLY A 81 11.82 18.99 8.36
C GLY A 81 11.04 20.30 8.20
N HIS A 82 10.77 20.74 6.97
CA HIS A 82 9.93 21.92 6.72
C HIS A 82 8.48 21.72 7.16
N LEU A 83 7.90 20.56 6.84
CA LEU A 83 6.55 20.19 7.27
C LEU A 83 6.48 20.14 8.80
N MET A 84 7.44 19.51 9.46
CA MET A 84 7.54 19.50 10.91
C MET A 84 7.65 20.90 11.49
N TYR A 85 8.50 21.77 10.96
CA TYR A 85 8.63 23.14 11.45
C TYR A 85 7.29 23.88 11.36
N ARG A 86 6.52 23.64 10.28
CA ARG A 86 5.19 24.24 10.10
C ARG A 86 4.16 23.70 11.09
N PHE A 87 4.25 22.42 11.46
CA PHE A 87 3.31 21.75 12.37
C PHE A 87 3.84 21.55 13.80
N ALA A 88 5.03 22.09 14.13
CA ALA A 88 5.75 21.87 15.39
C ALA A 88 4.96 22.31 16.61
N ASN A 89 4.16 23.37 16.46
CA ASN A 89 3.35 23.91 17.56
C ASN A 89 2.11 23.07 17.88
N HIS A 90 1.65 22.20 16.96
CA HIS A 90 0.44 21.38 17.15
C HIS A 90 0.57 19.99 16.49
N PRO A 91 1.33 19.06 17.08
CA PRO A 91 1.54 17.72 16.53
C PRO A 91 0.24 16.90 16.36
N TYR A 92 -0.80 17.21 17.15
CA TYR A 92 -2.12 16.58 17.05
C TYR A 92 -2.87 16.88 15.74
N LEU A 93 -2.51 17.95 15.03
CA LEU A 93 -3.09 18.31 13.73
C LEU A 93 -2.49 17.51 12.57
N LEU A 94 -1.33 16.87 12.76
CA LEU A 94 -0.62 16.17 11.68
C LEU A 94 -1.45 15.02 11.06
N PRO A 95 -2.13 14.13 11.83
CA PRO A 95 -3.02 13.12 11.26
C PRO A 95 -4.10 13.72 10.37
N PHE A 96 -4.70 14.84 10.76
CA PHE A 96 -5.74 15.49 9.96
C PHE A 96 -5.19 16.04 8.65
N VAL A 97 -3.99 16.63 8.68
CA VAL A 97 -3.33 17.10 7.46
C VAL A 97 -3.00 15.92 6.54
N ILE A 98 -2.44 14.84 7.07
CA ILE A 98 -2.14 13.63 6.30
C ILE A 98 -3.41 13.04 5.68
N PHE A 99 -4.51 13.02 6.44
CA PHE A 99 -5.82 12.59 5.96
C PHE A 99 -6.29 13.44 4.77
N VAL A 100 -6.30 14.78 4.92
CA VAL A 100 -6.78 15.70 3.88
C VAL A 100 -5.91 15.61 2.63
N VAL A 101 -4.58 15.58 2.78
CA VAL A 101 -3.66 15.44 1.65
C VAL A 101 -3.88 14.12 0.92
N SER A 102 -4.02 13.01 1.67
CA SER A 102 -4.30 11.69 1.09
C SER A 102 -5.66 11.68 0.36
N ALA A 103 -6.67 12.35 0.93
CA ALA A 103 -7.99 12.47 0.33
C ALA A 103 -7.96 13.28 -0.97
N ILE A 104 -7.24 14.41 -1.01
CA ILE A 104 -7.08 15.23 -2.23
C ILE A 104 -6.36 14.43 -3.31
N ILE A 105 -5.25 13.76 -2.99
CA ILE A 105 -4.50 12.97 -3.98
C ILE A 105 -5.39 11.86 -4.55
N ALA A 106 -6.15 11.16 -3.72
CA ALA A 106 -7.07 10.12 -4.18
C ALA A 106 -8.24 10.71 -4.98
N ALA A 107 -8.80 11.85 -4.56
CA ALA A 107 -9.87 12.56 -5.26
C ALA A 107 -9.45 13.04 -6.65
N LEU A 108 -8.17 13.34 -6.87
CA LEU A 108 -7.61 13.71 -8.16
C LEU A 108 -7.42 12.53 -9.14
N GLY A 109 -7.88 11.33 -8.78
CA GLY A 109 -7.84 10.16 -9.66
C GLY A 109 -6.81 9.10 -9.27
N ALA A 110 -6.01 9.30 -8.23
CA ALA A 110 -5.11 8.27 -7.75
C ALA A 110 -5.90 7.15 -7.03
N GLY A 111 -5.66 5.90 -7.41
CA GLY A 111 -6.26 4.76 -6.73
C GLY A 111 -5.89 4.68 -5.24
N PHE A 112 -6.79 4.11 -4.44
CA PHE A 112 -6.60 3.91 -2.99
C PHE A 112 -5.21 3.34 -2.63
N TYR A 113 -4.82 2.24 -3.27
CA TYR A 113 -3.54 1.58 -3.03
C TYR A 113 -2.33 2.40 -3.50
N THR A 114 -2.51 3.24 -4.53
CA THR A 114 -1.47 4.14 -5.03
C THR A 114 -1.15 5.23 -4.01
N VAL A 115 -2.19 5.83 -3.41
CA VAL A 115 -2.00 6.84 -2.37
C VAL A 115 -1.37 6.23 -1.13
N LEU A 116 -1.79 5.04 -0.72
CA LEU A 116 -1.17 4.32 0.41
C LEU A 116 0.32 4.06 0.17
N ALA A 117 0.68 3.53 -1.00
CA ALA A 117 2.07 3.23 -1.34
C ALA A 117 2.94 4.49 -1.30
N PHE A 118 2.43 5.62 -1.79
CA PHE A 118 3.13 6.90 -1.84
C PHE A 118 3.23 7.60 -0.48
N MET A 119 2.12 7.68 0.26
CA MET A 119 2.04 8.47 1.50
C MET A 119 2.63 7.74 2.72
N ALA A 120 2.64 6.39 2.73
CA ALA A 120 3.10 5.63 3.89
C ALA A 120 4.56 5.93 4.30
N PRO A 121 5.54 5.92 3.37
CA PRO A 121 6.93 6.22 3.73
C PRO A 121 7.13 7.65 4.26
N LEU A 122 6.46 8.63 3.65
CA LEU A 122 6.51 10.04 4.09
C LEU A 122 5.89 10.20 5.49
N THR A 123 4.72 9.61 5.70
CA THR A 123 4.00 9.69 6.97
C THR A 123 4.76 9.02 8.10
N PHE A 124 5.33 7.84 7.87
CA PHE A 124 6.13 7.15 8.90
C PHE A 124 7.40 7.91 9.24
N LEU A 125 8.08 8.51 8.24
CA LEU A 125 9.22 9.38 8.50
C LEU A 125 8.84 10.60 9.35
N LEU A 126 7.70 11.23 9.06
CA LEU A 126 7.18 12.34 9.86
C LEU A 126 6.84 11.89 11.28
N CYS A 127 6.09 10.80 11.44
CA CYS A 127 5.73 10.22 12.73
C CYS A 127 6.97 9.94 13.59
N ASP A 128 8.03 9.36 13.01
CA ASP A 128 9.29 9.09 13.70
C ASP A 128 9.97 10.37 14.21
N LYS A 129 9.93 11.46 13.43
CA LYS A 129 10.57 12.72 13.82
C LYS A 129 9.79 13.54 14.85
N ILE A 130 8.45 13.45 14.87
CA ILE A 130 7.61 14.18 15.84
C ILE A 130 7.21 13.34 17.07
N GLY A 131 7.60 12.06 17.13
CA GLY A 131 7.21 11.16 18.20
C GLY A 131 5.73 10.77 18.21
N LEU A 132 5.05 10.87 17.06
CA LEU A 132 3.64 10.50 16.91
C LEU A 132 3.51 9.00 16.64
N SER A 133 2.44 8.38 17.14
CA SER A 133 2.13 6.98 16.84
C SER A 133 2.02 6.74 15.32
N LYS A 134 2.84 5.83 14.79
CA LYS A 134 2.77 5.37 13.39
C LYS A 134 1.39 4.82 13.03
N ILE A 135 0.69 4.26 14.01
CA ILE A 135 -0.66 3.72 13.84
C ILE A 135 -1.65 4.84 13.53
N ALA A 136 -1.55 5.98 14.22
CA ALA A 136 -2.39 7.15 13.94
C ALA A 136 -2.14 7.71 12.54
N GLY A 137 -0.87 7.79 12.12
CA GLY A 137 -0.49 8.16 10.76
C GLY A 137 -1.01 7.17 9.71
N ALA A 138 -0.86 5.86 9.94
CA ALA A 138 -1.37 4.82 9.05
C ALA A 138 -2.90 4.89 8.89
N MET A 139 -3.63 5.07 10.00
CA MET A 139 -5.09 5.24 9.96
C MET A 139 -5.49 6.51 9.18
N ALA A 140 -4.79 7.63 9.41
CA ALA A 140 -5.05 8.88 8.69
C ALA A 140 -4.90 8.72 7.17
N ILE A 141 -3.83 8.06 6.71
CA ILE A 141 -3.65 7.80 5.27
C ILE A 141 -4.74 6.86 4.76
N ASN A 142 -5.05 5.80 5.51
CA ASN A 142 -6.02 4.80 5.09
C ASN A 142 -7.41 5.42 4.91
N TYR A 143 -7.92 6.13 5.92
CA TYR A 143 -9.22 6.79 5.83
C TYR A 143 -9.22 7.96 4.85
N GLY A 144 -8.12 8.71 4.74
CA GLY A 144 -7.98 9.81 3.78
C GLY A 144 -8.03 9.30 2.35
N ALA A 145 -7.20 8.30 2.03
CA ALA A 145 -7.19 7.67 0.71
C ALA A 145 -8.53 6.99 0.39
N LEU A 146 -9.17 6.34 1.37
CA LEU A 146 -10.47 5.70 1.17
C LEU A 146 -11.54 6.76 0.86
N GLY A 147 -11.65 7.80 1.68
CA GLY A 147 -12.61 8.89 1.47
C GLY A 147 -12.38 9.61 0.15
N GLY A 148 -11.13 9.91 -0.18
CA GLY A 148 -10.73 10.54 -1.45
C GLY A 148 -11.05 9.69 -2.68
N ALA A 149 -10.85 8.37 -2.59
CA ALA A 149 -11.12 7.43 -3.67
C ALA A 149 -12.62 7.19 -3.96
N ASN A 150 -13.52 7.79 -3.18
CA ASN A 150 -14.97 7.74 -3.42
C ASN A 150 -15.52 9.04 -4.03
N PHE A 151 -14.70 10.07 -4.25
CA PHE A 151 -15.17 11.29 -4.94
C PHE A 151 -15.42 11.02 -6.42
N MET A 152 -16.38 11.73 -7.02
CA MET A 152 -16.75 11.65 -8.44
C MET A 152 -15.56 11.76 -9.42
N THR A 153 -14.51 12.49 -9.05
CA THR A 153 -13.30 12.69 -9.87
C THR A 153 -12.24 11.60 -9.68
N SER A 154 -12.45 10.65 -8.77
CA SER A 154 -11.50 9.62 -8.39
C SER A 154 -11.66 8.32 -9.18
N GLN A 155 -10.68 7.42 -9.09
CA GLN A 155 -10.68 6.15 -9.83
C GLN A 155 -11.87 5.23 -9.47
N SER A 156 -12.39 5.31 -8.24
CA SER A 156 -13.55 4.55 -7.78
C SER A 156 -14.78 5.43 -7.56
N GLY A 157 -14.80 6.61 -8.20
CA GLY A 157 -15.90 7.56 -8.08
C GLY A 157 -17.25 6.93 -8.41
N ILE A 158 -18.12 6.96 -7.41
CA ILE A 158 -19.57 6.77 -7.49
C ILE A 158 -20.26 8.13 -7.44
#